data_AF-A0A261SDU5-F1
#
_entry.id   AF-A0A261SDU5-F1
#
_cell.length_a   1.000
_cell.length_b   1.000
_cell.length_c   1.000
_cell.angle_alpha   90.00
_cell.angle_beta   90.00
_cell.angle_gamma   90.00
#
_symmetry.space_group_name_H-M   'P 1'
#
loop_
_entity.id
_entity.type
_entity.pdbx_description
1 polymer ?
#
loop_
_entity_poly.entity_id
_entity_poly.type
_entity_poly.pdbx_seq_one_letter_code
_entity_poly.pdbx_strand_id
1 'polypeptide(L)'
;MRPSGSRLRTLYAALLGGALLAPTAQAADSRLVGAFTLDGAQRVGVTVQPAGSAGLAQTLFVRVGEAEPVALATLDDEEVDVFDSGDFDGDGHDDFLVGQSGGTQNVQTRMFRYDPTARHYVELQHPGGAASPCKGFVSITRAEDPDDHSFFGSCRYSVNSYGHEVYRFDAEGKVVPTVWQVPVSLDSSLEPIEVVTRFSADGSVSSIDIEGDNDLPLGPDKQVLVSRLDLYDAPDAARRSGMYVVENDRVAVLDAKPGGWIKIRYDSKRAGELVKWVRYDEMTFDKYAYGGPAKSPQALALNVFDYFGRAGDALASTFTLTVDNPTDVSVALQNPRIRLLLIGDKNQRTLHSLYTREPVTLGPHAGGRDGSRRATGGQKYKPGATWDDNPVQWIQQADGSRRYVLHVEGAAYVTFLPPLVPGRYRMIAVLTDPALERPVYANEVTFDYPLQAEQIDEPEGESGD
;
A
#
# COMPACT_ATOMS: atom_id res chain seq x y z
N MET A 1 -42.72 96.66 22.65
CA MET A 1 -43.30 95.57 23.47
C MET A 1 -42.19 94.95 24.31
N ARG A 2 -42.22 95.12 25.63
CA ARG A 2 -41.54 94.25 26.61
C ARG A 2 -42.63 93.35 27.21
N PRO A 3 -42.35 92.06 27.51
CA PRO A 3 -41.72 91.72 28.79
C PRO A 3 -40.73 90.53 28.69
N SER A 4 -39.79 90.39 29.64
CA SER A 4 -39.79 89.35 30.71
C SER A 4 -39.81 87.91 30.16
N GLY A 5 -38.85 87.02 30.40
CA GLY A 5 -38.24 86.70 31.69
C GLY A 5 -38.58 85.25 32.05
N SER A 6 -37.68 84.60 32.81
CA SER A 6 -37.87 83.32 33.51
C SER A 6 -37.81 82.04 32.65
N ARG A 7 -37.51 80.84 33.14
CA ARG A 7 -36.86 80.24 34.33
C ARG A 7 -36.99 78.73 34.10
N LEU A 8 -36.03 77.94 34.60
CA LEU A 8 -36.14 76.54 35.05
C LEU A 8 -36.71 75.48 34.07
N ARG A 9 -35.97 74.36 33.93
CA ARG A 9 -36.30 73.13 34.68
C ARG A 9 -35.20 72.08 34.56
N THR A 10 -34.76 71.67 35.74
CA THR A 10 -34.06 70.42 36.08
C THR A 10 -34.74 69.21 35.45
N LEU A 11 -33.96 68.28 34.89
CA LEU A 11 -34.37 66.90 34.67
C LEU A 11 -33.31 65.99 35.29
N TYR A 12 -33.78 65.22 36.27
CA TYR A 12 -33.10 64.10 36.91
C TYR A 12 -32.68 63.08 35.85
N ALA A 13 -31.42 62.62 35.88
CA ALA A 13 -31.03 61.34 35.30
C ALA A 13 -30.25 60.55 36.34
N ALA A 14 -30.78 59.37 36.63
CA ALA A 14 -30.45 58.52 37.76
C ALA A 14 -29.08 57.85 37.61
N LEU A 15 -28.41 57.68 38.75
CA LEU A 15 -27.36 56.69 38.97
C LEU A 15 -27.91 55.27 38.74
N LEU A 16 -27.36 54.57 37.75
CA LEU A 16 -27.36 53.11 37.65
C LEU A 16 -25.91 52.68 37.46
N GLY A 17 -25.21 52.53 38.59
CA GLY A 17 -23.93 51.82 38.65
C GLY A 17 -24.18 50.33 38.50
N GLY A 18 -24.23 49.84 37.26
CA GLY A 18 -24.18 48.42 36.96
C GLY A 18 -22.76 47.92 37.19
N ALA A 19 -22.58 47.11 38.24
CA ALA A 19 -21.38 46.32 38.41
C ALA A 19 -21.21 45.40 37.20
N LEU A 20 -20.19 45.68 36.37
CA LEU A 20 -19.70 44.77 35.36
C LEU A 20 -19.10 43.55 36.07
N LEU A 21 -19.91 42.51 36.27
CA LEU A 21 -19.40 41.16 36.47
C LEU A 21 -18.77 40.74 35.16
N ALA A 22 -17.46 40.93 35.03
CA ALA A 22 -16.68 40.26 34.01
C ALA A 22 -16.83 38.75 34.24
N PRO A 23 -17.21 37.95 33.23
CA PRO A 23 -17.15 36.51 33.36
C PRO A 23 -15.67 36.16 33.58
N THR A 24 -15.36 35.60 34.75
CA THR A 24 -14.10 34.89 34.94
C THR A 24 -14.14 33.72 33.97
N ALA A 25 -13.38 33.80 32.88
CA ALA A 25 -13.06 32.64 32.08
C ALA A 25 -12.44 31.62 33.04
N GLN A 26 -13.18 30.55 33.33
CA GLN A 26 -12.68 29.43 34.11
C GLN A 26 -11.49 28.90 33.32
N ALA A 27 -10.27 29.09 33.84
CA ALA A 27 -9.10 28.44 33.26
C ALA A 27 -9.42 26.94 33.28
N ALA A 28 -9.46 26.31 32.10
CA ALA A 28 -9.66 24.89 32.02
C ALA A 28 -8.58 24.21 32.88
N ASP A 29 -8.99 23.38 33.83
CA ASP A 29 -8.09 22.73 34.78
C ASP A 29 -7.10 21.84 34.01
N SER A 30 -5.82 21.97 34.33
CA SER A 30 -4.77 21.11 33.80
C SER A 30 -4.99 19.67 34.28
N ARG A 31 -4.99 18.71 33.36
CA ARG A 31 -5.12 17.27 33.66
C ARG A 31 -3.75 16.61 33.65
N LEU A 32 -3.41 15.86 34.70
CA LEU A 32 -2.22 15.00 34.73
C LEU A 32 -2.41 13.82 33.77
N VAL A 33 -1.48 13.64 32.84
CA VAL A 33 -1.48 12.53 31.88
C VAL A 33 -0.39 11.49 32.18
N GLY A 34 0.68 11.90 32.87
CA GLY A 34 1.75 10.99 33.25
C GLY A 34 2.64 11.55 34.34
N ALA A 35 3.33 10.66 35.06
CA ALA A 35 4.33 11.01 36.04
C ALA A 35 5.38 9.91 36.17
N PHE A 36 6.64 10.30 36.28
CA PHE A 36 7.79 9.38 36.37
C PHE A 36 8.95 10.03 37.14
N THR A 37 10.10 9.37 37.20
CA THR A 37 11.26 9.85 37.96
C THR A 37 12.48 9.97 37.07
N LEU A 38 12.92 11.19 36.83
CA LEU A 38 14.16 11.50 36.14
C LEU A 38 15.35 11.22 37.09
N ASP A 39 16.34 10.47 36.62
CA ASP A 39 17.59 10.11 37.30
C ASP A 39 17.39 9.38 38.63
N GLY A 40 16.23 8.73 38.80
CA GLY A 40 15.84 8.09 40.07
C GLY A 40 15.63 9.07 41.23
N ALA A 41 15.61 10.39 41.00
CA ALA A 41 15.51 11.40 42.05
C ALA A 41 14.44 12.48 41.81
N GLN A 42 14.34 13.02 40.60
CA GLN A 42 13.48 14.17 40.31
C GLN A 42 12.12 13.71 39.79
N ARG A 43 11.03 14.13 40.44
CA ARG A 43 9.67 13.81 39.95
C ARG A 43 9.37 14.63 38.71
N VAL A 44 8.96 13.96 37.64
CA VAL A 44 8.45 14.61 36.44
C VAL A 44 6.94 14.44 36.40
N GLY A 45 6.22 15.53 36.12
CA GLY A 45 4.79 15.52 35.88
C GLY A 45 4.48 16.08 34.49
N VAL A 46 3.68 15.34 33.73
CA VAL A 46 3.23 15.74 32.40
C VAL A 46 1.73 16.00 32.46
N THR A 47 1.31 17.20 32.03
CA THR A 47 -0.08 17.64 32.09
C THR A 47 -0.54 18.21 30.75
N VAL A 48 -1.82 18.05 30.43
CA VAL A 48 -2.46 18.72 29.30
C VAL A 48 -3.42 19.79 29.78
N GLN A 49 -3.49 20.91 29.06
CA GLN A 49 -4.45 21.98 29.30
C GLN A 49 -5.20 22.30 28.00
N PRO A 50 -6.55 22.24 27.98
CA PRO A 50 -7.33 22.66 26.83
C PRO A 50 -7.10 24.14 26.50
N ALA A 51 -7.08 24.49 25.21
CA ALA A 51 -7.00 25.88 24.75
C ALA A 51 -8.34 26.62 24.94
N GLY A 52 -8.79 26.77 26.19
CA GLY A 52 -10.02 27.51 26.55
C GLY A 52 -11.31 26.92 25.97
N SER A 53 -12.43 27.62 26.18
CA SER A 53 -13.79 27.14 25.87
C SER A 53 -14.15 27.07 24.38
N ALA A 54 -13.20 27.33 23.48
CA ALA A 54 -13.40 27.32 22.02
C ALA A 54 -12.28 26.59 21.24
N GLY A 55 -11.32 25.96 21.93
CA GLY A 55 -10.13 25.41 21.29
C GLY A 55 -10.27 23.93 20.91
N LEU A 56 -10.14 23.64 19.62
CA LEU A 56 -9.91 22.29 19.06
C LEU A 56 -8.46 21.82 19.27
N ALA A 57 -7.80 22.28 20.34
CA ALA A 57 -6.38 22.04 20.59
C ALA A 57 -6.09 22.05 22.10
N GLN A 58 -5.06 21.29 22.49
CA GLN A 58 -4.58 21.22 23.87
C GLN A 58 -3.09 21.59 23.91
N THR A 59 -2.60 22.12 25.04
CA THR A 59 -1.17 22.36 25.25
C THR A 59 -0.63 21.36 26.25
N LEU A 60 0.45 20.67 25.86
CA LEU A 60 1.21 19.76 26.71
C LEU A 60 2.25 20.54 27.51
N PHE A 61 2.26 20.34 28.82
CA PHE A 61 3.24 20.92 29.74
C PHE A 61 4.00 19.82 30.47
N VAL A 62 5.28 20.07 30.73
CA VAL A 62 6.11 19.25 31.61
C VAL A 62 6.60 20.06 32.79
N ARG A 63 6.67 19.41 33.95
CA ARG A 63 7.27 19.96 35.16
C ARG A 63 8.29 18.98 35.71
N VAL A 64 9.52 19.46 35.95
CA VAL A 64 10.61 18.68 36.55
C VAL A 64 10.88 19.18 37.97
N GLY A 65 10.69 18.32 38.96
CA GLY A 65 10.79 18.67 40.38
C GLY A 65 9.82 19.79 40.77
N GLU A 66 10.36 20.81 41.44
CA GLU A 66 9.62 21.99 41.88
C GLU A 66 9.70 23.17 40.88
N ALA A 67 10.17 22.94 39.65
CA ALA A 67 10.22 23.97 38.63
C ALA A 67 8.81 24.39 38.15
N GLU A 68 8.72 25.56 37.51
CA GLU A 68 7.49 25.97 36.82
C GLU A 68 7.22 25.06 35.61
N PRO A 69 5.94 24.73 35.30
CA PRO A 69 5.59 23.97 34.11
C PRO A 69 6.03 24.69 32.82
N VAL A 70 6.67 23.94 31.91
CA VAL A 70 7.12 24.41 30.60
C VAL A 70 6.22 23.82 29.53
N ALA A 71 5.69 24.67 28.65
CA ALA A 71 4.94 24.21 27.48
C ALA A 71 5.89 23.51 26.51
N LEU A 72 5.53 22.30 26.08
CA LEU A 72 6.32 21.51 25.14
C LEU A 72 5.72 21.54 23.74
N ALA A 73 4.41 21.36 23.64
CA ALA A 73 3.76 21.18 22.35
C ALA A 73 2.27 21.51 22.36
N THR A 74 1.72 21.79 21.17
CA THR A 74 0.28 21.86 20.93
C THR A 74 -0.19 20.55 20.31
N LEU A 75 -1.20 19.93 20.92
CA LEU A 75 -1.90 18.73 20.49
C LEU A 75 -3.25 19.12 19.88
N ASP A 76 -3.88 18.18 19.17
CA ASP A 76 -5.28 18.32 18.77
C ASP A 76 -6.23 18.23 20.00
N ASP A 77 -7.53 18.20 19.76
CA ASP A 77 -8.54 18.09 20.81
C ASP A 77 -8.81 16.65 21.29
N GLU A 78 -8.16 15.64 20.72
CA GLU A 78 -8.34 14.26 21.15
C GLU A 78 -7.78 14.03 22.56
N GLU A 79 -8.29 13.02 23.24
CA GLU A 79 -7.80 12.67 24.57
C GLU A 79 -6.40 12.08 24.47
N VAL A 80 -5.46 12.61 25.26
CA VAL A 80 -4.21 11.89 25.56
C VAL A 80 -4.56 10.71 26.47
N ASP A 81 -4.54 9.52 25.89
CA ASP A 81 -4.96 8.25 26.48
C ASP A 81 -3.82 7.21 26.56
N VAL A 82 -2.67 7.51 25.96
CA VAL A 82 -1.44 6.72 26.09
C VAL A 82 -0.31 7.57 26.68
N PHE A 83 0.41 6.99 27.64
CA PHE A 83 1.61 7.54 28.25
C PHE A 83 2.60 6.41 28.54
N ASP A 84 3.86 6.58 28.15
CA ASP A 84 4.97 5.72 28.55
C ASP A 84 6.21 6.58 28.83
N SER A 85 7.10 6.09 29.69
CA SER A 85 8.37 6.74 30.03
C SER A 85 9.48 5.71 30.22
N GLY A 86 10.71 6.12 29.92
CA GLY A 86 11.91 5.36 30.16
C GLY A 86 13.07 5.90 29.33
N ASP A 87 14.25 5.32 29.51
CA ASP A 87 15.45 5.71 28.77
C ASP A 87 15.42 5.12 27.34
N PHE A 88 14.98 5.91 26.36
CA PHE A 88 14.83 5.44 24.97
C PHE A 88 16.16 5.54 24.19
N ASP A 89 17.04 6.47 24.54
CA ASP A 89 18.31 6.70 23.83
C ASP A 89 19.55 6.13 24.54
N GLY A 90 19.38 5.63 25.76
CA GLY A 90 20.43 4.99 26.55
C GLY A 90 21.35 5.99 27.25
N ASP A 91 20.96 7.25 27.39
CA ASP A 91 21.79 8.29 28.01
C ASP A 91 21.72 8.31 29.56
N GLY A 92 20.86 7.47 30.13
CA GLY A 92 20.63 7.35 31.58
C GLY A 92 19.56 8.29 32.14
N HIS A 93 18.91 9.09 31.29
CA HIS A 93 17.81 9.99 31.63
C HIS A 93 16.50 9.46 31.04
N ASP A 94 15.43 9.38 31.85
CA ASP A 94 14.13 8.95 31.34
C ASP A 94 13.55 9.98 30.35
N ASP A 95 13.19 9.50 29.16
CA ASP A 95 12.38 10.17 28.17
C ASP A 95 10.90 9.81 28.35
N PHE A 96 10.02 10.42 27.55
CA PHE A 96 8.61 10.02 27.55
C PHE A 96 7.92 10.19 26.19
N LEU A 97 6.77 9.52 26.07
CA LEU A 97 5.84 9.69 24.98
C LEU A 97 4.42 9.95 25.48
N VAL A 98 3.64 10.62 24.65
CA VAL A 98 2.19 10.74 24.78
C VAL A 98 1.53 10.29 23.49
N GLY A 99 0.38 9.64 23.60
CA GLY A 99 -0.39 9.20 22.45
C GLY A 99 -1.86 9.61 22.53
N GLN A 100 -2.44 9.83 21.35
CA GLN A 100 -3.85 10.13 21.12
C GLN A 100 -4.41 9.08 20.15
N SER A 101 -5.33 8.25 20.62
CA SER A 101 -5.91 7.18 19.79
C SER A 101 -7.08 7.64 18.91
N GLY A 102 -7.80 8.68 19.32
CA GLY A 102 -9.08 9.07 18.70
C GLY A 102 -10.15 7.99 18.75
N GLY A 103 -10.01 6.99 19.64
CA GLY A 103 -10.84 5.78 19.65
C GLY A 103 -10.54 4.80 18.51
N THR A 104 -9.45 5.03 17.76
CA THR A 104 -8.95 4.14 16.71
C THR A 104 -7.88 3.19 17.27
N GLN A 105 -7.44 2.23 16.45
CA GLN A 105 -6.34 1.32 16.84
C GLN A 105 -4.96 1.91 16.58
N ASN A 106 -4.87 3.00 15.82
CA ASN A 106 -3.61 3.67 15.53
C ASN A 106 -3.45 4.82 16.53
N VAL A 107 -2.49 4.70 17.44
CA VAL A 107 -2.22 5.76 18.43
C VAL A 107 -1.21 6.72 17.87
N GLN A 108 -1.64 7.94 17.52
CA GLN A 108 -0.72 8.99 17.09
C GLN A 108 0.14 9.39 18.27
N THR A 109 1.46 9.17 18.15
CA THR A 109 2.40 9.29 19.26
C THR A 109 3.34 10.46 19.04
N ARG A 110 3.68 11.16 20.13
CA ARG A 110 4.73 12.18 20.16
C ARG A 110 5.73 11.82 21.23
N MET A 111 7.02 11.90 20.88
CA MET A 111 8.12 11.51 21.75
C MET A 111 8.93 12.73 22.16
N PHE A 112 9.37 12.75 23.41
CA PHE A 112 10.08 13.87 24.02
C PHE A 112 11.32 13.34 24.72
N ARG A 113 12.49 13.77 24.24
CA ARG A 113 13.79 13.40 24.79
C ARG A 113 14.25 14.42 25.81
N TYR A 114 14.81 14.00 26.94
CA TYR A 114 15.46 14.91 27.86
C TYR A 114 16.81 15.37 27.29
N ASP A 115 17.08 16.68 27.29
CA ASP A 115 18.42 17.20 27.03
C ASP A 115 19.09 17.52 28.38
N PRO A 116 20.07 16.72 28.85
CA PRO A 116 20.71 16.96 30.14
C PRO A 116 21.59 18.22 30.18
N THR A 117 22.06 18.69 29.03
CA THR A 117 22.86 19.93 28.92
C THR A 117 21.95 21.14 29.09
N ALA A 118 20.83 21.14 28.38
CA ALA A 118 19.89 22.25 28.39
C ALA A 118 18.79 22.11 29.45
N ARG A 119 18.73 20.97 30.16
CA ARG A 119 17.79 20.63 31.24
C ARG A 119 16.32 20.83 30.88
N HIS A 120 15.94 20.47 29.68
CA HIS A 120 14.56 20.53 29.21
C HIS A 120 14.27 19.38 28.25
N TYR A 121 12.98 19.08 28.05
CA TYR A 121 12.56 18.11 27.05
C TYR A 121 12.45 18.74 25.67
N VAL A 122 12.89 18.00 24.66
CA VAL A 122 12.80 18.37 23.25
C VAL A 122 11.94 17.35 22.53
N GLU A 123 10.99 17.83 21.74
CA GLU A 123 10.19 16.94 20.90
C GLU A 123 11.02 16.36 19.76
N LEU A 124 10.95 15.04 19.60
CA LEU A 124 11.61 14.33 18.53
C LEU A 124 10.83 14.45 17.22
N GLN A 125 11.54 14.73 16.14
CA GLN A 125 10.99 14.75 14.80
C GLN A 125 11.05 13.36 14.19
N HIS A 126 9.95 12.93 13.55
CA HIS A 126 9.91 11.66 12.83
C HIS A 126 10.93 11.66 11.67
N PRO A 127 11.84 10.69 11.57
CA PRO A 127 12.90 10.74 10.55
C PRO A 127 12.41 10.48 9.13
N GLY A 128 11.23 9.86 8.97
CA GLY A 128 10.71 9.44 7.66
C GLY A 128 9.71 10.39 6.99
N GLY A 129 9.17 11.37 7.71
CA GLY A 129 8.12 12.27 7.20
C GLY A 129 7.02 11.53 6.41
N ALA A 130 6.72 12.00 5.19
CA ALA A 130 5.71 11.41 4.32
C ALA A 130 6.12 10.08 3.65
N ALA A 131 7.40 9.69 3.72
CA ALA A 131 7.89 8.43 3.16
C ALA A 131 7.77 7.25 4.14
N SER A 132 7.55 7.55 5.43
CA SER A 132 7.24 6.59 6.48
C SER A 132 5.98 5.79 6.15
N PRO A 133 6.02 4.45 6.16
CA PRO A 133 4.82 3.61 6.12
C PRO A 133 3.71 4.10 7.07
N CYS A 134 4.06 4.45 8.30
CA CYS A 134 3.09 4.88 9.31
C CYS A 134 2.80 6.39 9.30
N LYS A 135 3.47 7.14 8.43
CA LYS A 135 3.32 8.60 8.25
C LYS A 135 3.57 9.38 9.55
N GLY A 136 4.48 8.90 10.39
CA GLY A 136 4.77 9.46 11.71
C GLY A 136 4.98 8.38 12.77
N PHE A 137 5.18 8.79 14.02
CA PHE A 137 5.25 7.86 15.14
C PHE A 137 3.84 7.37 15.48
N VAL A 138 3.56 6.09 15.20
CA VAL A 138 2.25 5.47 15.45
C VAL A 138 2.43 4.22 16.31
N SER A 139 1.63 4.12 17.38
CA SER A 139 1.58 3.01 18.33
C SER A 139 2.97 2.54 18.77
N ILE A 140 3.76 3.48 19.30
CA ILE A 140 5.17 3.23 19.63
C ILE A 140 5.31 2.31 20.84
N THR A 141 6.19 1.32 20.73
CA THR A 141 6.62 0.45 21.83
C THR A 141 8.15 0.36 21.90
N ARG A 142 8.68 0.04 23.07
CA ARG A 142 10.12 -0.24 23.26
C ARG A 142 10.42 -1.73 23.09
N ALA A 143 11.69 -2.04 22.87
CA ALA A 143 12.17 -3.41 23.00
C ALA A 143 11.91 -3.94 24.42
N GLU A 144 11.67 -5.23 24.55
CA GLU A 144 11.54 -5.89 25.86
C GLU A 144 12.89 -6.06 26.55
N ASP A 145 13.97 -6.16 25.76
CA ASP A 145 15.34 -6.21 26.26
C ASP A 145 15.80 -4.79 26.64
N PRO A 146 16.13 -4.51 27.91
CA PRO A 146 16.55 -3.18 28.34
C PRO A 146 17.90 -2.75 27.75
N ASP A 147 18.71 -3.67 27.23
CA ASP A 147 19.98 -3.36 26.55
C ASP A 147 19.76 -3.06 25.04
N ASP A 148 18.55 -3.28 24.52
CA ASP A 148 18.16 -2.93 23.14
C ASP A 148 17.42 -1.59 23.12
N HIS A 149 18.13 -0.53 22.78
CA HIS A 149 17.58 0.83 22.64
C HIS A 149 16.82 1.03 21.31
N SER A 150 16.26 -0.04 20.76
CA SER A 150 15.35 0.03 19.62
C SER A 150 13.92 0.30 20.08
N PHE A 151 13.18 1.03 19.26
CA PHE A 151 11.75 1.21 19.45
C PHE A 151 11.00 1.04 18.13
N PHE A 152 9.74 0.63 18.26
CA PHE A 152 8.95 0.05 17.18
C PHE A 152 7.69 0.87 16.98
N GLY A 153 7.42 1.27 15.74
CA GLY A 153 6.14 1.81 15.30
C GLY A 153 5.32 0.74 14.59
N SER A 154 4.00 0.82 14.76
CA SER A 154 3.05 -0.07 14.10
C SER A 154 1.79 0.69 13.72
N CYS A 155 1.40 0.57 12.46
CA CYS A 155 0.20 1.20 11.93
C CYS A 155 -0.66 0.18 11.22
N ARG A 156 -1.98 0.25 11.43
CA ARG A 156 -2.96 -0.60 10.78
C ARG A 156 -3.54 0.11 9.56
N TYR A 157 -3.48 -0.54 8.40
CA TYR A 157 -4.15 -0.09 7.18
C TYR A 157 -5.51 -0.77 7.00
N SER A 158 -5.64 -2.04 7.40
CA SER A 158 -6.90 -2.79 7.32
C SER A 158 -6.96 -3.89 8.38
N VAL A 159 -7.99 -4.75 8.34
CA VAL A 159 -8.17 -5.79 9.36
C VAL A 159 -6.92 -6.67 9.53
N ASN A 160 -6.26 -7.00 8.42
CA ASN A 160 -5.11 -7.90 8.35
C ASN A 160 -3.88 -7.26 7.66
N SER A 161 -3.82 -5.92 7.57
CA SER A 161 -2.73 -5.21 6.90
C SER A 161 -2.11 -4.19 7.83
N TYR A 162 -0.81 -4.32 8.06
CA TYR A 162 -0.04 -3.55 9.04
C TYR A 162 1.29 -3.08 8.45
N GLY A 163 1.68 -1.85 8.74
CA GLY A 163 3.03 -1.35 8.54
C GLY A 163 3.82 -1.42 9.84
N HIS A 164 5.11 -1.73 9.74
CA HIS A 164 6.02 -1.81 10.86
C HIS A 164 7.25 -0.96 10.62
N GLU A 165 7.70 -0.28 11.65
CA GLU A 165 8.86 0.59 11.60
C GLU A 165 9.73 0.36 12.82
N VAL A 166 11.05 0.35 12.64
CA VAL A 166 12.02 0.17 13.70
C VAL A 166 12.99 1.34 13.67
N TYR A 167 13.23 1.89 14.85
CA TYR A 167 14.03 3.08 15.07
C TYR A 167 15.07 2.85 16.15
N ARG A 168 16.12 3.67 16.11
CA ARG A 168 17.11 3.80 17.18
C ARG A 168 17.62 5.23 17.22
N PHE A 169 18.39 5.56 18.24
CA PHE A 169 19.17 6.78 18.28
C PHE A 169 20.56 6.56 17.63
N ASP A 170 21.04 7.57 16.90
CA ASP A 170 22.43 7.65 16.48
C ASP A 170 23.33 8.22 17.61
N ALA A 171 24.63 8.31 17.35
CA ALA A 171 25.61 8.77 18.36
C ALA A 171 25.41 10.25 18.74
N GLU A 172 24.67 11.02 17.93
CA GLU A 172 24.32 12.41 18.17
C GLU A 172 22.95 12.55 18.85
N GLY A 173 22.29 11.43 19.19
CA GLY A 173 20.98 11.39 19.83
C GLY A 173 19.83 11.73 18.88
N LYS A 174 20.01 11.60 17.56
CA LYS A 174 18.93 11.76 16.59
C LYS A 174 18.30 10.40 16.29
N VAL A 175 16.98 10.38 16.15
CA VAL A 175 16.25 9.18 15.72
C VAL A 175 16.59 8.87 14.26
N VAL A 176 16.99 7.63 14.00
CA VAL A 176 17.23 7.09 12.67
C VAL A 176 16.42 5.80 12.46
N PRO A 177 15.84 5.58 11.27
CA PRO A 177 15.19 4.31 10.95
C PRO A 177 16.25 3.22 10.79
N THR A 178 15.89 1.98 11.12
CA THR A 178 16.73 0.79 10.87
C THR A 178 16.04 -0.16 9.91
N VAL A 179 14.73 -0.36 10.08
CA VAL A 179 13.91 -1.20 9.21
C VAL A 179 12.52 -0.60 9.08
N TRP A 180 12.00 -0.54 7.85
CA TRP A 180 10.60 -0.31 7.56
C TRP A 180 10.05 -1.50 6.79
N GLN A 181 8.84 -1.92 7.12
CA GLN A 181 8.15 -3.01 6.48
C GLN A 181 6.72 -2.57 6.16
N VAL A 182 6.31 -2.78 4.91
CA VAL A 182 5.00 -2.37 4.44
C VAL A 182 4.43 -3.41 3.45
N PRO A 183 3.16 -3.80 3.60
CA PRO A 183 2.44 -4.58 2.61
C PRO A 183 2.16 -3.76 1.35
N VAL A 184 2.60 -4.23 0.19
CA VAL A 184 2.38 -3.60 -1.11
C VAL A 184 1.73 -4.57 -2.09
N SER A 185 0.64 -4.15 -2.71
CA SER A 185 0.05 -4.88 -3.84
C SER A 185 0.88 -4.69 -5.11
N LEU A 186 1.78 -5.64 -5.38
CA LEU A 186 2.66 -5.63 -6.56
C LEU A 186 2.10 -6.41 -7.76
N ASP A 187 1.12 -7.27 -7.55
CA ASP A 187 0.37 -7.92 -8.63
C ASP A 187 -1.14 -7.76 -8.38
N SER A 188 -1.94 -8.39 -9.25
CA SER A 188 -3.39 -8.48 -9.08
C SER A 188 -3.80 -9.55 -8.07
N SER A 189 -2.88 -10.10 -7.27
CA SER A 189 -3.25 -11.03 -6.21
C SER A 189 -3.90 -10.27 -5.06
N LEU A 190 -4.73 -10.99 -4.30
CA LEU A 190 -5.44 -10.43 -3.15
C LEU A 190 -4.53 -10.28 -1.93
N GLU A 191 -3.37 -10.94 -1.92
CA GLU A 191 -2.44 -10.90 -0.81
C GLU A 191 -1.32 -9.90 -1.09
N PRO A 192 -1.15 -8.86 -0.26
CA PRO A 192 -0.04 -7.94 -0.42
C PRO A 192 1.29 -8.66 -0.17
N ILE A 193 2.34 -8.15 -0.80
CA ILE A 193 3.69 -8.65 -0.62
C ILE A 193 4.42 -7.70 0.32
N GLU A 194 5.19 -8.25 1.26
CA GLU A 194 5.93 -7.46 2.23
C GLU A 194 7.16 -6.84 1.56
N VAL A 195 7.25 -5.52 1.59
CA VAL A 195 8.42 -4.77 1.15
C VAL A 195 9.17 -4.32 2.39
N VAL A 196 10.39 -4.85 2.54
CA VAL A 196 11.25 -4.56 3.69
C VAL A 196 12.39 -3.66 3.24
N THR A 197 12.37 -2.43 3.74
CA THR A 197 13.44 -1.43 3.54
C THR A 197 14.34 -1.42 4.76
N ARG A 198 15.63 -1.63 4.54
CA ARG A 198 16.66 -1.57 5.59
C ARG A 198 17.48 -0.31 5.41
N PHE A 199 17.92 0.25 6.52
CA PHE A 199 18.65 1.50 6.56
C PHE A 199 20.05 1.30 7.14
N SER A 200 21.00 2.06 6.61
CA SER A 200 22.34 2.24 7.16
C SER A 200 22.30 3.16 8.37
N ALA A 201 23.40 3.20 9.13
CA ALA A 201 23.52 4.04 10.31
C ALA A 201 23.35 5.55 10.03
N ASP A 202 23.65 5.99 8.81
CA ASP A 202 23.49 7.38 8.35
C ASP A 202 22.05 7.72 7.88
N GLY A 203 21.11 6.76 8.00
CA GLY A 203 19.73 6.89 7.55
C GLY A 203 19.55 6.70 6.04
N SER A 204 20.59 6.35 5.28
CA SER A 204 20.46 5.97 3.87
C SER A 204 19.88 4.56 3.72
N VAL A 205 19.15 4.30 2.63
CA VAL A 205 18.64 2.95 2.33
C VAL A 205 19.80 2.01 2.01
N SER A 206 19.94 0.92 2.78
CA SER A 206 20.96 -0.11 2.60
C SER A 206 20.50 -1.25 1.70
N SER A 207 19.27 -1.72 1.88
CA SER A 207 18.62 -2.69 1.00
C SER A 207 17.11 -2.49 0.95
N ILE A 208 16.52 -2.91 -0.16
CA ILE A 208 15.10 -3.20 -0.24
C ILE A 208 14.97 -4.65 -0.66
N ASP A 209 14.19 -5.39 0.10
CA ASP A 209 13.90 -6.79 -0.10
C ASP A 209 12.37 -6.94 -0.27
N ILE A 210 11.97 -7.79 -1.22
CA ILE A 210 10.56 -8.07 -1.52
C ILE A 210 10.34 -9.50 -1.05
N GLU A 211 9.69 -9.64 0.11
CA GLU A 211 9.47 -10.92 0.78
C GLU A 211 8.05 -11.43 0.47
N GLY A 212 7.95 -12.66 -0.05
CA GLY A 212 6.68 -13.28 -0.39
C GLY A 212 6.78 -14.81 -0.41
N ASP A 213 5.65 -15.47 -0.16
CA ASP A 213 5.56 -16.92 0.11
C ASP A 213 5.80 -17.81 -1.13
N ASN A 214 5.95 -17.23 -2.32
CA ASN A 214 6.13 -17.97 -3.56
C ASN A 214 7.08 -17.21 -4.48
N ASP A 215 8.22 -17.83 -4.82
CA ASP A 215 9.18 -17.39 -5.85
C ASP A 215 9.53 -15.90 -5.80
N LEU A 216 10.55 -15.58 -4.98
CA LEU A 216 11.21 -14.27 -5.02
C LEU A 216 11.39 -13.84 -6.49
N PRO A 217 11.00 -12.60 -6.88
CA PRO A 217 11.12 -12.13 -8.26
C PRO A 217 12.59 -12.10 -8.74
N LEU A 218 13.53 -12.28 -7.81
CA LEU A 218 14.94 -12.41 -8.04
C LEU A 218 15.43 -13.71 -7.37
N GLY A 219 16.47 -14.33 -7.94
CA GLY A 219 17.14 -15.45 -7.30
C GLY A 219 17.87 -15.06 -6.01
N PRO A 220 18.44 -16.03 -5.28
CA PRO A 220 19.06 -15.82 -3.96
C PRO A 220 20.16 -14.75 -3.94
N ASP A 221 20.87 -14.54 -5.06
CA ASP A 221 21.91 -13.51 -5.19
C ASP A 221 21.39 -12.21 -5.84
N LYS A 222 20.09 -11.90 -5.72
CA LYS A 222 19.43 -10.74 -6.35
C LYS A 222 19.60 -10.71 -7.88
N GLN A 223 19.46 -11.88 -8.49
CA GLN A 223 19.68 -12.09 -9.92
C GLN A 223 18.36 -12.25 -10.68
N VAL A 224 18.31 -11.76 -11.91
CA VAL A 224 17.15 -11.88 -12.81
C VAL A 224 16.94 -13.35 -13.18
N LEU A 225 15.71 -13.85 -13.07
CA LEU A 225 15.36 -15.26 -13.32
C LEU A 225 14.76 -15.52 -14.71
N VAL A 226 14.29 -14.48 -15.40
CA VAL A 226 13.72 -14.60 -16.74
C VAL A 226 14.77 -14.37 -17.82
N SER A 227 14.60 -14.98 -19.00
CA SER A 227 15.58 -14.83 -20.10
C SER A 227 15.79 -13.39 -20.53
N ARG A 228 14.76 -12.55 -20.38
CA ARG A 228 14.78 -11.12 -20.69
C ARG A 228 13.76 -10.35 -19.86
N LEU A 229 14.23 -9.31 -19.17
CA LEU A 229 13.41 -8.37 -18.42
C LEU A 229 13.57 -6.96 -19.01
N ASP A 230 12.47 -6.36 -19.45
CA ASP A 230 12.49 -5.04 -20.07
C ASP A 230 12.65 -3.92 -19.05
N LEU A 231 13.41 -2.88 -19.41
CA LEU A 231 13.63 -1.71 -18.56
C LEU A 231 12.80 -0.51 -19.01
N TYR A 232 12.29 0.24 -18.02
CA TYR A 232 11.42 1.40 -18.20
C TYR A 232 12.04 2.65 -17.57
N ASP A 233 11.81 3.81 -18.17
CA ASP A 233 12.32 5.10 -17.68
C ASP A 233 11.46 5.70 -16.56
N ALA A 234 10.21 5.23 -16.45
CA ALA A 234 9.24 5.63 -15.44
C ALA A 234 8.33 4.41 -15.11
N PRO A 235 7.59 4.42 -14.00
CA PRO A 235 6.62 3.38 -13.65
C PRO A 235 5.36 3.48 -14.55
N ASP A 236 5.56 3.31 -15.85
CA ASP A 236 4.55 3.45 -16.90
C ASP A 236 4.91 2.53 -18.08
N ALA A 237 3.96 1.69 -18.51
CA ALA A 237 4.15 0.73 -19.59
C ALA A 237 4.46 1.41 -20.94
N ALA A 238 4.03 2.66 -21.14
CA ALA A 238 4.35 3.45 -22.32
C ALA A 238 5.80 3.98 -22.31
N ARG A 239 6.49 3.94 -21.15
CA ARG A 239 7.84 4.50 -20.94
C ARG A 239 8.93 3.45 -21.01
N ARG A 240 8.76 2.43 -21.87
CA ARG A 240 9.78 1.41 -22.12
C ARG A 240 11.01 2.04 -22.79
N SER A 241 12.18 1.79 -22.23
CA SER A 241 13.45 2.40 -22.67
C SER A 241 14.09 1.72 -23.89
N GLY A 242 13.61 0.53 -24.27
CA GLY A 242 14.24 -0.33 -25.27
C GLY A 242 15.43 -1.14 -24.73
N MET A 243 15.90 -0.83 -23.52
CA MET A 243 16.90 -1.63 -22.80
C MET A 243 16.25 -2.81 -22.09
N TYR A 244 17.07 -3.79 -21.75
CA TYR A 244 16.69 -4.98 -21.00
C TYR A 244 17.89 -5.49 -20.20
N VAL A 245 17.60 -6.25 -19.15
CA VAL A 245 18.55 -7.14 -18.47
C VAL A 245 18.18 -8.58 -18.81
N VAL A 246 19.13 -9.50 -18.65
CA VAL A 246 18.96 -10.92 -18.99
C VAL A 246 19.11 -11.80 -17.76
N GLU A 247 18.77 -13.07 -17.90
CA GLU A 247 18.95 -14.08 -16.86
C GLU A 247 20.35 -14.02 -16.23
N ASN A 248 20.40 -14.13 -14.91
CA ASN A 248 21.60 -14.04 -14.07
C ASN A 248 22.27 -12.66 -13.98
N ASP A 249 21.76 -11.62 -14.66
CA ASP A 249 22.17 -10.24 -14.34
C ASP A 249 21.78 -9.92 -12.89
N ARG A 250 22.70 -9.30 -12.16
CA ARG A 250 22.46 -8.88 -10.77
C ARG A 250 21.90 -7.46 -10.72
N VAL A 251 20.87 -7.28 -9.91
CA VAL A 251 20.21 -5.98 -9.74
C VAL A 251 20.00 -5.70 -8.25
N ALA A 252 19.98 -4.42 -7.87
CA ALA A 252 19.58 -4.00 -6.54
C ALA A 252 18.21 -3.32 -6.62
N VAL A 253 17.26 -3.71 -5.78
CA VAL A 253 15.97 -3.01 -5.66
C VAL A 253 16.19 -1.69 -4.90
N LEU A 254 15.63 -0.62 -5.42
CA LEU A 254 15.75 0.74 -4.89
C LEU A 254 14.42 1.35 -4.47
N ASP A 255 13.29 0.84 -5.00
CA ASP A 255 11.95 1.31 -4.69
C ASP A 255 10.93 0.27 -5.16
N ALA A 256 9.77 0.21 -4.52
CA ALA A 256 8.63 -0.61 -4.94
C ALA A 256 7.34 0.19 -4.78
N LYS A 257 6.54 0.27 -5.83
CA LYS A 257 5.32 1.06 -5.87
C LYS A 257 4.08 0.20 -6.13
N PRO A 258 2.90 0.64 -5.65
CA PRO A 258 1.63 0.05 -6.04
C PRO A 258 1.51 -0.10 -7.57
N GLY A 259 0.77 -1.13 -8.00
CA GLY A 259 0.62 -1.45 -9.42
C GLY A 259 1.82 -2.21 -10.02
N GLY A 260 2.70 -2.72 -9.16
CA GLY A 260 3.74 -3.68 -9.55
C GLY A 260 5.00 -3.09 -10.16
N TRP A 261 5.30 -1.83 -9.87
CA TRP A 261 6.49 -1.16 -10.39
C TRP A 261 7.64 -1.23 -9.40
N ILE A 262 8.77 -1.78 -9.84
CA ILE A 262 9.97 -1.93 -9.02
C ILE A 262 11.08 -1.12 -9.67
N LYS A 263 11.72 -0.24 -8.89
CA LYS A 263 12.91 0.47 -9.33
C LYS A 263 14.13 -0.36 -9.00
N ILE A 264 14.99 -0.53 -9.98
CA ILE A 264 16.23 -1.29 -9.85
C ILE A 264 17.43 -0.45 -10.23
N ARG A 265 18.56 -0.79 -9.63
CA ARG A 265 19.90 -0.41 -10.08
C ARG A 265 20.59 -1.61 -10.71
N TYR A 266 21.19 -1.39 -11.86
CA TYR A 266 21.90 -2.40 -12.64
C TYR A 266 23.22 -1.82 -13.16
N ASP A 267 24.33 -2.52 -12.91
CA ASP A 267 25.65 -2.13 -13.40
C ASP A 267 25.87 -2.69 -14.81
N SER A 268 25.47 -1.91 -15.82
CA SER A 268 25.66 -2.28 -17.21
C SER A 268 27.14 -2.24 -17.59
N LYS A 269 27.63 -3.34 -18.17
CA LYS A 269 28.97 -3.40 -18.77
C LYS A 269 29.21 -2.36 -19.88
N ARG A 270 28.14 -1.81 -20.47
CA ARG A 270 28.21 -0.89 -21.62
C ARG A 270 27.88 0.55 -21.26
N ALA A 271 26.91 0.75 -20.37
CA ALA A 271 26.38 2.08 -20.03
C ALA A 271 26.76 2.55 -18.62
N GLY A 272 27.47 1.73 -17.84
CA GLY A 272 27.73 1.99 -16.43
C GLY A 272 26.48 1.73 -15.57
N GLU A 273 26.41 2.39 -14.42
CA GLU A 273 25.27 2.27 -13.52
C GLU A 273 23.98 2.80 -14.17
N LEU A 274 22.93 1.97 -14.17
CA LEU A 274 21.61 2.30 -14.67
C LEU A 274 20.58 2.20 -13.55
N VAL A 275 19.76 3.24 -13.39
CA VAL A 275 18.56 3.21 -12.54
C VAL A 275 17.32 3.20 -13.42
N LYS A 276 16.54 2.13 -13.35
CA LYS A 276 15.38 1.88 -14.22
C LYS A 276 14.22 1.25 -13.45
N TRP A 277 13.04 1.26 -14.07
CA TRP A 277 11.86 0.58 -13.57
C TRP A 277 11.67 -0.76 -14.30
N VAL A 278 11.12 -1.74 -13.60
CA VAL A 278 10.68 -3.04 -14.12
C VAL A 278 9.30 -3.36 -13.54
N ARG A 279 8.60 -4.33 -14.13
CA ARG A 279 7.31 -4.81 -13.63
C ARG A 279 7.48 -6.12 -12.89
N TYR A 280 6.90 -6.23 -11.69
CA TYR A 280 6.93 -7.42 -10.85
C TYR A 280 6.45 -8.69 -11.60
N ASP A 281 5.31 -8.60 -12.29
CA ASP A 281 4.79 -9.69 -13.13
C ASP A 281 5.81 -10.21 -14.16
N GLU A 282 6.61 -9.30 -14.74
CA GLU A 282 7.60 -9.63 -15.77
C GLU A 282 8.91 -10.18 -15.17
N MET A 283 9.12 -9.99 -13.86
CA MET A 283 10.21 -10.64 -13.13
C MET A 283 9.86 -12.07 -12.77
N THR A 284 8.58 -12.35 -12.50
CA THR A 284 8.09 -13.69 -12.08
C THR A 284 7.69 -14.58 -13.26
N PHE A 285 7.65 -14.05 -14.49
CA PHE A 285 7.27 -14.81 -15.66
C PHE A 285 7.97 -14.34 -16.93
N ASP A 286 8.59 -15.30 -17.63
CA ASP A 286 9.28 -15.05 -18.89
C ASP A 286 8.29 -14.90 -20.06
N LYS A 287 7.82 -13.66 -20.28
CA LYS A 287 6.96 -13.32 -21.42
C LYS A 287 7.63 -13.54 -22.79
N TYR A 288 8.94 -13.73 -22.85
CA TYR A 288 9.69 -13.99 -24.08
C TYR A 288 9.84 -15.48 -24.38
N ALA A 289 9.63 -16.37 -23.41
CA ALA A 289 9.60 -17.82 -23.61
C ALA A 289 8.47 -18.27 -24.57
N TYR A 290 7.41 -17.48 -24.73
CA TYR A 290 6.36 -17.77 -25.71
C TYR A 290 6.89 -17.66 -27.15
N GLY A 291 7.03 -18.82 -27.80
CA GLY A 291 7.49 -18.98 -29.18
C GLY A 291 6.38 -19.04 -30.25
N GLY A 292 5.13 -18.78 -29.86
CA GLY A 292 3.94 -18.95 -30.72
C GLY A 292 3.07 -20.14 -30.28
N PRO A 293 1.98 -20.43 -31.02
CA PRO A 293 1.05 -21.50 -30.68
C PRO A 293 1.76 -22.84 -30.46
N ALA A 294 1.36 -23.55 -29.41
CA ALA A 294 1.97 -24.82 -29.05
C ALA A 294 1.89 -25.81 -30.23
N LYS A 295 3.05 -26.27 -30.70
CA LYS A 295 3.14 -27.27 -31.78
C LYS A 295 3.01 -28.70 -31.28
N SER A 296 3.19 -28.89 -29.97
CA SER A 296 3.05 -30.17 -29.28
C SER A 296 1.94 -30.07 -28.25
N PRO A 297 1.26 -31.18 -27.92
CA PRO A 297 0.29 -31.22 -26.84
C PRO A 297 0.89 -30.70 -25.53
N GLN A 298 0.13 -29.84 -24.84
CA GLN A 298 0.45 -29.34 -23.50
C GLN A 298 -0.19 -30.26 -22.45
N ALA A 299 0.23 -30.12 -21.18
CA ALA A 299 -0.34 -30.89 -20.08
C ALA A 299 -1.85 -30.63 -19.91
N LEU A 300 -2.28 -29.40 -20.20
CA LEU A 300 -3.69 -28.98 -20.28
C LEU A 300 -3.92 -28.25 -21.60
N ALA A 301 -5.16 -28.22 -22.08
CA ALA A 301 -5.57 -27.38 -23.19
C ALA A 301 -6.32 -26.16 -22.66
N LEU A 302 -5.73 -24.98 -22.83
CA LEU A 302 -6.33 -23.68 -22.50
C LEU A 302 -6.86 -23.06 -23.79
N ASN A 303 -8.07 -22.52 -23.78
CA ASN A 303 -8.62 -21.81 -24.94
C ASN A 303 -9.32 -20.52 -24.52
N VAL A 304 -9.14 -19.48 -25.34
CA VAL A 304 -9.91 -18.24 -25.28
C VAL A 304 -10.80 -18.17 -26.51
N PHE A 305 -12.09 -17.94 -26.32
CA PHE A 305 -13.00 -17.68 -27.44
C PHE A 305 -13.13 -16.17 -27.65
N ASP A 306 -13.00 -15.75 -28.91
CA ASP A 306 -13.02 -14.36 -29.29
C ASP A 306 -14.35 -13.94 -29.91
N TYR A 307 -15.07 -13.12 -29.15
CA TYR A 307 -16.18 -12.34 -29.69
C TYR A 307 -15.76 -10.88 -29.95
N PHE A 308 -14.53 -10.49 -29.57
CA PHE A 308 -14.03 -9.11 -29.66
C PHE A 308 -14.13 -8.51 -31.07
N GLY A 309 -14.83 -7.38 -31.16
CA GLY A 309 -14.89 -6.57 -32.39
C GLY A 309 -15.94 -7.00 -33.42
N ARG A 310 -16.82 -7.96 -33.10
CA ARG A 310 -17.97 -8.29 -33.95
C ARG A 310 -19.14 -7.36 -33.66
N ALA A 311 -19.19 -6.22 -34.35
CA ALA A 311 -20.26 -5.23 -34.19
C ALA A 311 -21.66 -5.87 -34.33
N GLY A 312 -22.50 -5.69 -33.30
CA GLY A 312 -23.87 -6.22 -33.26
C GLY A 312 -24.02 -7.61 -32.64
N ASP A 313 -22.93 -8.27 -32.24
CA ASP A 313 -22.99 -9.51 -31.47
C ASP A 313 -23.19 -9.18 -29.98
N ALA A 314 -24.14 -9.85 -29.33
CA ALA A 314 -24.42 -9.65 -27.89
C ALA A 314 -23.21 -10.04 -27.02
N LEU A 315 -22.29 -10.83 -27.58
CA LEU A 315 -21.07 -11.28 -26.91
C LEU A 315 -19.84 -10.45 -27.33
N ALA A 316 -19.97 -9.35 -28.08
CA ALA A 316 -18.84 -8.67 -28.73
C ALA A 316 -17.70 -8.18 -27.82
N SER A 317 -17.88 -8.22 -26.49
CA SER A 317 -16.83 -7.97 -25.50
C SER A 317 -16.67 -9.09 -24.46
N THR A 318 -17.29 -10.25 -24.65
CA THR A 318 -17.20 -11.38 -23.72
C THR A 318 -15.85 -12.07 -23.81
N PHE A 319 -15.22 -12.24 -22.65
CA PHE A 319 -14.02 -13.05 -22.48
C PHE A 319 -14.44 -14.43 -21.96
N THR A 320 -14.33 -15.44 -22.82
CA THR A 320 -14.58 -16.83 -22.42
C THR A 320 -13.27 -17.60 -22.36
N LEU A 321 -12.95 -18.15 -21.20
CA LEU A 321 -11.77 -18.98 -20.96
C LEU A 321 -12.19 -20.41 -20.63
N THR A 322 -11.66 -21.39 -21.36
CA THR A 322 -11.88 -22.81 -21.06
C THR A 322 -10.58 -23.54 -20.79
N VAL A 323 -10.62 -24.48 -19.86
CA VAL A 323 -9.52 -25.39 -19.55
C VAL A 323 -9.99 -26.82 -19.70
N ASP A 324 -9.16 -27.61 -20.37
CA ASP A 324 -9.39 -29.02 -20.59
C ASP A 324 -8.13 -29.82 -20.20
N ASN A 325 -8.33 -31.03 -19.70
CA ASN A 325 -7.27 -31.98 -19.40
C ASN A 325 -7.35 -33.11 -20.44
N PRO A 326 -6.60 -33.01 -21.56
CA PRO A 326 -6.67 -34.00 -22.63
C PRO A 326 -6.02 -35.35 -22.26
N THR A 327 -5.39 -35.45 -21.09
CA THR A 327 -4.70 -36.65 -20.64
C THR A 327 -5.68 -37.67 -20.02
N ASP A 328 -5.16 -38.82 -19.61
CA ASP A 328 -5.87 -39.89 -18.89
C ASP A 328 -5.67 -39.82 -17.37
N VAL A 329 -4.91 -38.84 -16.86
CA VAL A 329 -4.61 -38.66 -15.44
C VAL A 329 -5.15 -37.33 -14.95
N SER A 330 -5.70 -37.29 -13.74
CA SER A 330 -6.13 -36.02 -13.12
C SER A 330 -4.95 -35.08 -12.86
N VAL A 331 -5.16 -33.78 -13.07
CA VAL A 331 -4.17 -32.74 -12.77
C VAL A 331 -4.68 -31.89 -11.62
N ALA A 332 -3.95 -31.87 -10.50
CA ALA A 332 -4.27 -31.04 -9.35
C ALA A 332 -3.47 -29.73 -9.42
N LEU A 333 -4.18 -28.60 -9.52
CA LEU A 333 -3.64 -27.25 -9.50
C LEU A 333 -3.83 -26.68 -8.09
N GLN A 334 -2.78 -26.13 -7.52
CA GLN A 334 -2.75 -25.65 -6.14
C GLN A 334 -3.02 -24.15 -6.04
N ASN A 335 -2.48 -23.37 -6.98
CA ASN A 335 -2.64 -21.92 -7.02
C ASN A 335 -2.68 -21.45 -8.49
N PRO A 336 -3.72 -21.83 -9.25
CA PRO A 336 -3.81 -21.52 -10.67
C PRO A 336 -3.97 -20.03 -10.91
N ARG A 337 -2.98 -19.43 -11.59
CA ARG A 337 -2.99 -18.01 -11.97
C ARG A 337 -3.24 -17.85 -13.46
N ILE A 338 -4.16 -16.96 -13.81
CA ILE A 338 -4.43 -16.56 -15.18
C ILE A 338 -3.73 -15.23 -15.45
N ARG A 339 -2.89 -15.21 -16.48
CA ARG A 339 -2.20 -14.02 -17.00
C ARG A 339 -2.58 -13.78 -18.45
N LEU A 340 -2.54 -12.53 -18.89
CA LEU A 340 -2.70 -12.14 -20.29
C LEU A 340 -1.34 -11.69 -20.84
N LEU A 341 -0.86 -12.39 -21.86
CA LEU A 341 0.26 -11.95 -22.69
C LEU A 341 -0.28 -11.17 -23.89
N LEU A 342 0.05 -9.88 -23.92
CA LEU A 342 -0.42 -8.92 -24.92
C LEU A 342 0.74 -8.56 -25.84
N ILE A 343 0.63 -8.90 -27.12
CA ILE A 343 1.68 -8.67 -28.12
C ILE A 343 1.16 -7.68 -29.16
N GLY A 344 1.67 -6.44 -29.13
CA GLY A 344 1.31 -5.41 -30.12
C GLY A 344 2.01 -5.61 -31.46
N ASP A 345 1.60 -4.85 -32.48
CA ASP A 345 2.11 -4.97 -33.87
C ASP A 345 3.63 -4.83 -34.01
N LYS A 346 4.27 -4.05 -33.14
CA LYS A 346 5.74 -3.90 -33.09
C LYS A 346 6.43 -5.03 -32.30
N ASN A 347 5.73 -6.13 -32.05
CA ASN A 347 6.14 -7.25 -31.20
C ASN A 347 6.50 -6.83 -29.76
N GLN A 348 5.96 -5.69 -29.31
CA GLN A 348 6.04 -5.26 -27.92
C GLN A 348 5.17 -6.18 -27.07
N ARG A 349 5.76 -6.76 -26.02
CA ARG A 349 5.08 -7.72 -25.14
C ARG A 349 4.79 -7.05 -23.81
N THR A 350 3.54 -7.10 -23.38
CA THR A 350 3.08 -6.67 -22.06
C THR A 350 2.47 -7.87 -21.37
N LEU A 351 2.88 -8.15 -20.14
CA LEU A 351 2.24 -9.15 -19.31
C LEU A 351 1.27 -8.46 -18.34
N HIS A 352 0.14 -9.10 -18.07
CA HIS A 352 -0.85 -8.63 -17.11
C HIS A 352 -1.39 -9.81 -16.31
N SER A 353 -1.16 -9.84 -15.01
CA SER A 353 -1.86 -10.79 -14.14
C SER A 353 -3.34 -10.41 -14.07
N LEU A 354 -4.22 -11.36 -14.43
CA LEU A 354 -5.66 -11.12 -14.51
C LEU A 354 -6.34 -11.48 -13.19
N TYR A 355 -6.21 -12.74 -12.76
CA TYR A 355 -6.68 -13.21 -11.45
C TYR A 355 -6.03 -14.55 -11.08
N THR A 356 -6.14 -14.87 -9.80
CA THR A 356 -5.83 -16.18 -9.22
C THR A 356 -7.13 -16.92 -8.92
N ARG A 357 -7.15 -18.25 -9.05
CA ARG A 357 -8.29 -19.09 -8.66
C ARG A 357 -7.94 -20.01 -7.50
N GLU A 358 -8.97 -20.45 -6.80
CA GLU A 358 -8.89 -21.49 -5.78
C GLU A 358 -8.31 -22.81 -6.32
N PRO A 359 -7.68 -23.63 -5.45
CA PRO A 359 -7.17 -24.95 -5.82
C PRO A 359 -8.23 -25.81 -6.51
N VAL A 360 -7.82 -26.55 -7.55
CA VAL A 360 -8.74 -27.30 -8.40
C VAL A 360 -8.11 -28.58 -8.94
N THR A 361 -8.86 -29.69 -8.99
CA THR A 361 -8.41 -30.95 -9.61
C THR A 361 -9.17 -31.25 -10.89
N LEU A 362 -8.52 -31.10 -12.04
CA LEU A 362 -9.08 -31.36 -13.36
C LEU A 362 -9.03 -32.85 -13.71
N GLY A 363 -10.18 -33.48 -13.92
CA GLY A 363 -10.27 -34.88 -14.35
C GLY A 363 -9.95 -35.06 -15.84
N PRO A 364 -9.59 -36.28 -16.28
CA PRO A 364 -9.24 -36.57 -17.68
C PRO A 364 -10.42 -36.41 -18.67
N HIS A 365 -10.15 -35.90 -19.88
CA HIS A 365 -11.11 -35.83 -21.01
C HIS A 365 -11.40 -37.21 -21.60
N ALA A 366 -10.40 -38.09 -21.70
CA ALA A 366 -10.39 -39.29 -22.55
C ALA A 366 -11.50 -40.33 -22.20
N GLY A 367 -12.74 -40.04 -22.57
CA GLY A 367 -13.92 -40.85 -22.24
C GLY A 367 -15.22 -40.17 -22.68
N GLY A 368 -15.40 -39.98 -23.98
CA GLY A 368 -16.60 -39.34 -24.53
C GLY A 368 -17.89 -40.10 -24.20
N ARG A 369 -18.78 -39.46 -23.41
CA ARG A 369 -20.26 -39.42 -23.50
C ARG A 369 -20.85 -39.05 -22.12
N ASP A 370 -21.40 -37.83 -22.02
CA ASP A 370 -22.73 -37.46 -21.48
C ASP A 370 -22.78 -36.09 -20.76
N GLY A 371 -23.73 -35.25 -21.19
CA GLY A 371 -24.54 -34.31 -20.39
C GLY A 371 -23.87 -33.13 -19.65
N SER A 372 -23.92 -31.93 -20.21
CA SER A 372 -23.56 -30.63 -19.61
C SER A 372 -24.10 -30.36 -18.19
N ARG A 373 -23.23 -29.93 -17.25
CA ARG A 373 -23.59 -29.14 -16.05
C ARG A 373 -22.43 -28.21 -15.64
N ARG A 374 -22.72 -26.94 -15.32
CA ARG A 374 -21.79 -25.96 -14.70
C ARG A 374 -21.45 -26.39 -13.26
N ALA A 375 -20.27 -26.06 -12.75
CA ALA A 375 -19.85 -26.44 -11.40
C ALA A 375 -19.11 -25.33 -10.63
N THR A 376 -19.50 -25.18 -9.37
CA THR A 376 -18.73 -24.62 -8.24
C THR A 376 -18.50 -25.75 -7.21
N GLY A 377 -17.40 -25.69 -6.46
CA GLY A 377 -17.18 -26.45 -5.22
C GLY A 377 -16.89 -27.97 -5.32
N GLY A 378 -15.61 -28.34 -5.40
CA GLY A 378 -15.13 -29.67 -4.93
C GLY A 378 -15.47 -30.92 -5.75
N GLN A 379 -15.68 -30.84 -7.08
CA GLN A 379 -15.99 -32.02 -7.93
C GLN A 379 -15.11 -32.16 -9.18
N LYS A 380 -14.97 -33.42 -9.66
CA LYS A 380 -14.21 -33.84 -10.86
C LYS A 380 -14.71 -33.12 -12.13
N TYR A 381 -13.77 -32.56 -12.89
CA TYR A 381 -14.06 -31.78 -14.10
C TYR A 381 -14.24 -32.66 -15.34
N LYS A 382 -15.22 -32.27 -16.14
CA LYS A 382 -15.34 -32.68 -17.54
C LYS A 382 -14.36 -31.91 -18.39
N PRO A 383 -14.07 -32.41 -19.57
CA PRO A 383 -13.39 -31.61 -20.54
C PRO A 383 -14.10 -30.34 -21.00
N GLY A 384 -13.32 -29.27 -21.21
CA GLY A 384 -13.83 -27.96 -21.63
C GLY A 384 -14.48 -27.17 -20.50
N ALA A 385 -13.94 -27.24 -19.28
CA ALA A 385 -14.43 -26.48 -18.16
C ALA A 385 -14.32 -24.98 -18.44
N THR A 386 -15.46 -24.30 -18.58
CA THR A 386 -15.51 -22.84 -18.65
C THR A 386 -15.09 -22.28 -17.30
N TRP A 387 -13.91 -21.68 -17.26
CA TRP A 387 -13.40 -20.98 -16.09
C TRP A 387 -13.88 -19.54 -16.06
N ASP A 388 -14.09 -18.94 -17.23
CA ASP A 388 -14.60 -17.58 -17.37
C ASP A 388 -15.54 -17.49 -18.57
N ASP A 389 -16.57 -16.64 -18.45
CA ASP A 389 -17.55 -16.36 -19.50
C ASP A 389 -18.22 -14.99 -19.27
N ASN A 390 -17.42 -14.01 -18.86
CA ASN A 390 -17.92 -12.71 -18.43
C ASN A 390 -17.71 -11.61 -19.47
N PRO A 391 -18.61 -10.62 -19.54
CA PRO A 391 -18.42 -9.46 -20.39
C PRO A 391 -17.25 -8.61 -19.90
N VAL A 392 -16.38 -8.21 -20.81
CA VAL A 392 -15.45 -7.11 -20.58
C VAL A 392 -16.24 -5.81 -20.70
N GLN A 393 -16.14 -4.98 -19.67
CA GLN A 393 -16.78 -3.67 -19.57
C GLN A 393 -15.70 -2.62 -19.30
N TRP A 394 -16.04 -1.34 -19.31
CA TRP A 394 -15.10 -0.30 -18.89
C TRP A 394 -15.74 0.80 -18.05
N ILE A 395 -14.93 1.36 -17.15
CA ILE A 395 -15.28 2.46 -16.26
C ILE A 395 -14.49 3.69 -16.69
N GLN A 396 -15.15 4.85 -16.73
CA GLN A 396 -14.48 6.12 -16.98
C GLN A 396 -13.69 6.55 -15.75
N GLN A 397 -12.40 6.80 -15.92
CA GLN A 397 -11.53 7.30 -14.84
C GLN A 397 -11.57 8.83 -14.77
N ALA A 398 -11.16 9.39 -13.62
CA ALA A 398 -11.14 10.83 -13.39
C ALA A 398 -10.26 11.61 -14.38
N ASP A 399 -9.21 10.96 -14.91
CA ASP A 399 -8.31 11.51 -15.94
C ASP A 399 -8.87 11.38 -17.37
N GLY A 400 -10.10 10.84 -17.52
CA GLY A 400 -10.76 10.59 -18.80
C GLY A 400 -10.35 9.29 -19.49
N SER A 401 -9.44 8.51 -18.91
CA SER A 401 -9.04 7.20 -19.45
C SER A 401 -10.10 6.12 -19.19
N ARG A 402 -9.95 4.98 -19.87
CA ARG A 402 -10.85 3.81 -19.72
C ARG A 402 -10.15 2.73 -18.91
N ARG A 403 -10.75 2.34 -17.79
CA ARG A 403 -10.35 1.14 -17.04
C ARG A 403 -11.22 -0.03 -17.50
N TYR A 404 -10.62 -0.98 -18.21
CA TYR A 404 -11.32 -2.18 -18.65
C TYR A 404 -11.39 -3.19 -17.51
N VAL A 405 -12.57 -3.73 -17.27
CA VAL A 405 -12.84 -4.60 -16.13
C VAL A 405 -13.58 -5.88 -16.54
N LEU A 406 -13.41 -6.90 -15.72
CA LEU A 406 -14.09 -8.18 -15.81
C LEU A 406 -14.65 -8.52 -14.43
N HIS A 407 -15.91 -8.96 -14.35
CA HIS A 407 -16.45 -9.51 -13.11
C HIS A 407 -16.08 -10.99 -13.02
N VAL A 408 -15.38 -11.39 -11.96
CA VAL A 408 -14.94 -12.77 -11.77
C VAL A 408 -15.70 -13.34 -10.57
N GLU A 409 -16.34 -14.51 -10.73
CA GLU A 409 -17.11 -15.12 -9.63
C GLU A 409 -16.27 -15.22 -8.35
N GLY A 410 -16.76 -14.60 -7.26
CA GLY A 410 -16.09 -14.58 -5.96
C GLY A 410 -15.12 -13.41 -5.73
N ALA A 411 -14.87 -12.58 -6.74
CA ALA A 411 -14.11 -11.33 -6.63
C ALA A 411 -14.93 -10.14 -7.15
N ALA A 412 -14.58 -8.92 -6.71
CA ALA A 412 -15.08 -7.70 -7.34
C ALA A 412 -14.56 -7.57 -8.79
N TYR A 413 -14.82 -6.43 -9.43
CA TYR A 413 -14.30 -6.15 -10.77
C TYR A 413 -12.76 -6.15 -10.77
N VAL A 414 -12.15 -7.08 -11.51
CA VAL A 414 -10.71 -7.09 -11.74
C VAL A 414 -10.38 -6.28 -12.99
N THR A 415 -9.21 -5.65 -13.00
CA THR A 415 -8.72 -4.96 -14.21
C THR A 415 -8.41 -5.99 -15.29
N PHE A 416 -9.10 -5.92 -16.43
CA PHE A 416 -8.96 -6.86 -17.54
C PHE A 416 -7.76 -6.53 -18.44
N LEU A 417 -7.60 -5.26 -18.81
CA LEU A 417 -6.45 -4.80 -19.60
C LEU A 417 -5.69 -3.73 -18.81
N PRO A 418 -4.34 -3.80 -18.77
CA PRO A 418 -3.53 -2.72 -18.25
C PRO A 418 -3.62 -1.50 -19.21
N PRO A 419 -3.09 -0.33 -18.82
CA PRO A 419 -2.87 0.76 -19.76
C PRO A 419 -1.99 0.29 -20.94
N LEU A 420 -2.48 0.50 -22.17
CA LEU A 420 -1.80 0.14 -23.41
C LEU A 420 -1.70 1.35 -24.34
N VAL A 421 -0.78 1.29 -25.30
CA VAL A 421 -0.74 2.25 -26.41
C VAL A 421 -1.83 1.86 -27.42
N PRO A 422 -2.59 2.80 -28.01
CA PRO A 422 -3.55 2.49 -29.06
C PRO A 422 -2.94 1.69 -30.22
N GLY A 423 -3.65 0.66 -30.67
CA GLY A 423 -3.19 -0.23 -31.74
C GLY A 423 -3.78 -1.63 -31.65
N ARG A 424 -3.38 -2.51 -32.58
CA ARG A 424 -3.81 -3.90 -32.61
C ARG A 424 -2.92 -4.77 -31.73
N TYR A 425 -3.56 -5.68 -31.01
CA TYR A 425 -2.90 -6.62 -30.11
C TYR A 425 -3.32 -8.05 -30.39
N ARG A 426 -2.37 -8.96 -30.22
CA ARG A 426 -2.62 -10.39 -30.02
C ARG A 426 -2.63 -10.65 -28.51
N MET A 427 -3.69 -11.27 -28.03
CA MET A 427 -3.88 -11.67 -26.64
C MET A 427 -3.77 -13.19 -26.54
N ILE A 428 -3.00 -13.65 -25.56
CA ILE A 428 -2.84 -15.05 -25.20
C ILE A 428 -3.08 -15.16 -23.70
N ALA A 429 -4.09 -15.93 -23.30
CA ALA A 429 -4.22 -16.31 -21.89
C ALA A 429 -3.15 -17.35 -21.56
N VAL A 430 -2.58 -17.24 -20.36
CA VAL A 430 -1.55 -18.12 -19.84
C VAL A 430 -1.99 -18.62 -18.48
N LEU A 431 -1.98 -19.93 -18.29
CA LEU A 431 -2.17 -20.58 -17.00
C LEU A 431 -0.80 -20.97 -16.43
N THR A 432 -0.53 -20.54 -15.21
CA THR A 432 0.62 -20.95 -14.40
C THR A 432 0.16 -21.51 -13.08
N ASP A 433 0.85 -22.52 -12.56
CA ASP A 433 0.58 -23.13 -11.27
C ASP A 433 1.88 -23.81 -10.76
N PRO A 434 2.17 -23.82 -9.45
CA PRO A 434 3.34 -24.51 -8.91
C PRO A 434 3.41 -26.01 -9.24
N ALA A 435 2.28 -26.65 -9.49
CA ALA A 435 2.20 -28.06 -9.87
C ALA A 435 2.43 -28.32 -11.36
N LEU A 436 2.56 -27.28 -12.20
CA LEU A 436 2.82 -27.40 -13.63
C LEU A 436 4.31 -27.21 -13.93
N GLU A 437 4.92 -28.17 -14.65
CA GLU A 437 6.33 -28.06 -15.06
C GLU A 437 6.60 -26.85 -15.98
N ARG A 438 5.58 -26.44 -16.75
CA ARG A 438 5.65 -25.32 -17.70
C ARG A 438 4.30 -24.61 -17.78
N PRO A 439 4.29 -23.31 -18.12
CA PRO A 439 3.06 -22.59 -18.39
C PRO A 439 2.25 -23.24 -19.52
N VAL A 440 0.92 -23.16 -19.40
CA VAL A 440 -0.02 -23.57 -20.44
C VAL A 440 -0.53 -22.33 -21.16
N TYR A 441 -0.27 -22.25 -22.46
CA TYR A 441 -0.67 -21.13 -23.31
C TYR A 441 -1.96 -21.45 -24.06
N ALA A 442 -2.83 -20.46 -24.16
CA ALA A 442 -4.04 -20.53 -24.98
C ALA A 442 -3.74 -20.35 -26.48
N ASN A 443 -4.79 -20.50 -27.29
CA ASN A 443 -4.82 -19.95 -28.64
C ASN A 443 -4.68 -18.41 -28.62
N GLU A 444 -4.29 -17.85 -29.77
CA GLU A 444 -4.18 -16.40 -29.94
C GLU A 444 -5.53 -15.80 -30.35
N VAL A 445 -5.87 -14.66 -29.75
CA VAL A 445 -7.04 -13.83 -30.08
C VAL A 445 -6.55 -12.44 -30.46
N THR A 446 -7.21 -11.74 -31.38
CA THR A 446 -6.83 -10.36 -31.74
C THR A 446 -7.89 -9.35 -31.37
N PHE A 447 -7.47 -8.17 -30.93
CA PHE A 447 -8.36 -7.04 -30.67
C PHE A 447 -7.65 -5.70 -30.97
N ASP A 448 -8.43 -4.64 -31.13
CA ASP A 448 -7.93 -3.27 -31.23
C ASP A 448 -8.10 -2.56 -29.87
N TYR A 449 -7.05 -1.88 -29.41
CA TYR A 449 -7.10 -1.00 -28.24
C TYR A 449 -7.21 0.47 -28.67
N PRO A 450 -8.14 1.27 -28.10
CA PRO A 450 -9.08 0.92 -27.04
C PRO A 450 -10.14 -0.10 -27.47
N LEU A 451 -10.40 -1.10 -26.61
CA LEU A 451 -11.40 -2.14 -26.87
C LEU A 451 -12.81 -1.52 -26.92
N GLN A 452 -13.63 -1.99 -27.87
CA GLN A 452 -15.06 -1.71 -27.87
C GLN A 452 -15.75 -2.60 -26.84
N ALA A 453 -16.21 -1.98 -25.76
CA ALA A 453 -16.90 -2.63 -24.65
C ALA A 453 -17.97 -1.68 -24.10
N GLU A 454 -18.93 -2.23 -23.36
CA GLU A 454 -19.96 -1.45 -22.68
C GLU A 454 -19.34 -0.61 -21.55
N GLN A 455 -19.80 0.64 -21.44
CA GLN A 455 -19.47 1.49 -20.31
C GLN A 455 -20.39 1.17 -19.13
N ILE A 456 -19.83 1.05 -17.94
CA ILE A 456 -20.59 0.96 -16.69
C ILE A 456 -20.18 2.08 -15.73
N ASP A 457 -21.07 2.37 -14.78
CA ASP A 457 -20.73 3.21 -13.63
C ASP A 457 -19.87 2.41 -12.64
N GLU A 458 -19.01 3.11 -11.91
CA GLU A 458 -18.23 2.48 -10.84
C GLU A 458 -19.20 2.00 -9.75
N PRO A 459 -19.19 0.71 -9.38
CA PRO A 459 -20.11 0.20 -8.37
C PRO A 459 -19.87 0.91 -7.03
N GLU A 460 -20.94 1.41 -6.41
CA GLU A 460 -20.88 2.06 -5.10
C GLU A 460 -20.29 1.10 -4.05
N GLY A 461 -19.09 1.39 -3.54
CA GLY A 461 -18.52 0.66 -2.39
C GLY A 461 -17.01 0.41 -2.34
N GLU A 462 -16.24 0.70 -3.40
CA GLU A 462 -14.81 0.36 -3.43
C GLU A 462 -13.92 1.55 -3.86
N SER A 463 -13.81 2.57 -3.01
CA SER A 463 -12.60 3.39 -3.00
C SER A 463 -11.52 2.62 -2.23
N GLY A 464 -10.61 1.99 -2.95
CA GLY A 464 -9.36 1.49 -2.38
C GLY A 464 -8.44 2.68 -2.08
N ASP A 465 -8.31 3.02 -0.80
CA ASP A 465 -7.21 3.81 -0.25
C ASP A 465 -5.98 2.93 -0.02
#